data_AF-A0A317DFQ6-F1
#
_entry.id   AF-A0A317DFQ6-F1
#
_cell.length_a   1.000
_cell.length_b   1.000
_cell.length_c   1.000
_cell.angle_alpha   90.00
_cell.angle_beta   90.00
_cell.angle_gamma   90.00
#
_symmetry.space_group_name_H-M   'P 1'
#
loop_
_entity.id
_entity.type
_entity.pdbx_description
1 polymer ?
#
loop_
_entity_poly.entity_id
_entity_poly.type
_entity_poly.pdbx_seq_one_letter_code
_entity_poly.pdbx_strand_id
1 'polypeptide(L)'
;MANAAPIFAYEVRYVIELILLVFALVIEGVALVHAITQRSDAFAAIGTLPKGGWIAILAVCLVLTLLGVGGGVLSIFTLIGIAAGLIYLLDVRVGLRDLHDGKGFW
;
A
#
# COMPACT_ATOMS: atom_id res chain seq x y z
N MET A 1 -19.09 17.54 26.44
CA MET A 1 -18.07 18.60 26.32
C MET A 1 -18.50 19.49 25.17
N ALA A 2 -18.59 20.81 25.38
CA ALA A 2 -18.94 21.74 24.30
C ALA A 2 -17.75 21.83 23.34
N ASN A 3 -17.94 21.42 22.09
CA ASN A 3 -16.91 21.48 21.07
C ASN A 3 -16.75 22.95 20.67
N ALA A 4 -15.61 23.57 20.98
CA ALA A 4 -15.27 24.91 20.48
C ALA A 4 -14.94 24.92 18.98
N ALA A 5 -14.95 23.75 18.34
CA ALA A 5 -14.67 23.59 16.93
C ALA A 5 -15.80 24.20 16.08
N PRO A 6 -15.46 24.96 15.02
CA PRO A 6 -16.43 25.39 14.03
C PRO A 6 -17.17 24.19 13.42
N ILE A 7 -18.45 24.34 13.10
CA ILE A 7 -19.28 23.23 12.59
C ILE A 7 -18.70 22.59 11.31
N PHE A 8 -18.03 23.37 10.46
CA PHE A 8 -17.41 22.91 9.23
C PHE A 8 -16.13 22.08 9.44
N ALA A 9 -15.52 22.10 10.63
CA ALA A 9 -14.26 21.41 10.89
C ALA A 9 -14.39 19.88 10.74
N TYR A 10 -15.55 19.32 11.06
CA TYR A 10 -15.85 17.91 10.89
C TYR A 10 -15.98 17.52 9.42
N GLU A 11 -16.59 18.36 8.60
CA GLU A 11 -16.72 18.15 7.15
C GLU A 11 -15.35 18.18 6.47
N VAL A 12 -14.50 19.14 6.83
CA VAL A 12 -13.13 19.23 6.30
C VAL A 12 -12.32 18.01 6.68
N ARG A 13 -12.37 17.58 7.95
CA ARG A 13 -11.72 16.35 8.41
C ARG A 13 -12.20 15.14 7.62
N TYR A 14 -13.51 15.00 7.43
CA TYR A 14 -14.11 13.86 6.73
C TYR A 14 -13.64 13.79 5.28
N VAL A 15 -13.61 14.92 4.56
CA VAL A 15 -13.12 14.96 3.17
C VAL A 15 -11.65 14.60 3.09
N ILE A 16 -10.81 15.10 4.02
CA ILE A 16 -9.39 14.76 4.08
C ILE A 16 -9.20 13.26 4.32
N GLU A 17 -9.92 12.69 5.30
CA GLU A 17 -9.86 11.26 5.59
C GLU A 17 -10.31 10.43 4.37
N LEU A 18 -11.38 10.81 3.68
CA LEU A 18 -11.79 10.13 2.44
C LEU A 18 -10.74 10.18 1.33
N ILE A 19 -10.11 11.33 1.11
CA ILE A 19 -9.04 11.47 0.10
C ILE A 19 -7.86 10.54 0.46
N LEU A 20 -7.45 10.53 1.73
CA LEU A 20 -6.37 9.67 2.21
C LEU A 20 -6.73 8.18 2.11
N LEU A 21 -7.99 7.81 2.36
CA LEU A 21 -8.45 6.43 2.26
C LEU A 21 -8.36 5.94 0.82
N VAL A 22 -8.90 6.72 -0.11
CA VAL A 22 -8.86 6.38 -1.54
C VAL A 22 -7.41 6.29 -2.01
N PHE A 23 -6.56 7.24 -1.60
CA PHE A 23 -5.14 7.23 -1.92
C PHE A 23 -4.44 5.95 -1.42
N ALA A 24 -4.67 5.58 -0.16
CA ALA A 24 -4.11 4.36 0.43
C ALA A 24 -4.55 3.10 -0.33
N LEU A 25 -5.85 2.97 -0.58
CA LEU A 25 -6.43 1.84 -1.30
C LEU A 25 -5.91 1.72 -2.73
N VAL A 26 -5.67 2.85 -3.42
CA VAL A 26 -5.09 2.86 -4.76
C VAL A 26 -3.66 2.33 -4.73
N ILE A 27 -2.83 2.80 -3.81
CA ILE A 27 -1.43 2.34 -3.69
C ILE A 27 -1.38 0.83 -3.41
N GLU A 28 -2.10 0.39 -2.38
CA GLU A 28 -2.12 -1.01 -1.96
C GLU A 28 -2.73 -1.90 -3.05
N GLY A 29 -3.81 -1.46 -3.69
CA GLY A 29 -4.49 -2.19 -4.76
C GLY A 29 -3.62 -2.34 -6.01
N VAL A 30 -2.98 -1.26 -6.47
CA VAL A 30 -2.06 -1.31 -7.62
C VAL A 30 -0.86 -2.20 -7.32
N ALA A 31 -0.29 -2.10 -6.11
CA ALA A 31 0.80 -2.96 -5.66
C ALA A 31 0.39 -4.44 -5.67
N LEU A 32 -0.78 -4.76 -5.12
CA LEU A 32 -1.29 -6.13 -5.04
C LEU A 32 -1.58 -6.72 -6.42
N VAL A 33 -2.27 -5.96 -7.29
CA VAL A 33 -2.53 -6.38 -8.67
C VAL A 33 -1.22 -6.65 -9.40
N HIS A 34 -0.25 -5.75 -9.26
CA HIS A 34 1.06 -5.97 -9.86
C HIS A 34 1.71 -7.25 -9.30
N ALA A 35 1.78 -7.43 -7.98
CA ALA A 35 2.35 -8.63 -7.35
C ALA A 35 1.72 -9.93 -7.84
N ILE A 36 0.40 -9.97 -8.01
CA ILE A 36 -0.32 -11.14 -8.52
C ILE A 36 0.06 -11.44 -9.98
N THR A 37 0.19 -10.40 -10.83
CA THR A 37 0.49 -10.55 -12.26
C THR A 37 1.95 -10.94 -12.56
N GLN A 38 2.89 -10.69 -11.65
CA GLN A 38 4.32 -10.96 -11.90
C GLN A 38 4.68 -12.44 -11.76
N ARG A 39 5.69 -12.90 -12.52
CA ARG A 39 6.16 -14.30 -12.51
C ARG A 39 6.87 -14.61 -11.19
N SER A 40 6.65 -15.81 -10.61
CA SER A 40 7.10 -16.14 -9.25
C SER A 40 8.62 -16.34 -9.12
N ASP A 41 9.26 -16.82 -10.18
CA ASP A 41 10.71 -17.02 -10.28
C ASP A 41 11.50 -15.69 -10.28
N ALA A 42 10.91 -14.61 -10.81
CA ALA A 42 11.52 -13.29 -10.85
C ALA A 42 11.80 -12.71 -9.45
N PHE A 43 10.94 -13.03 -8.47
CA PHE A 43 11.14 -12.61 -7.08
C PHE A 43 12.37 -13.27 -6.43
N ALA A 44 12.64 -14.53 -6.77
CA ALA A 44 13.83 -15.23 -6.29
C ALA A 44 15.09 -14.68 -6.95
N ALA A 45 15.02 -14.28 -8.23
CA ALA A 45 16.15 -13.74 -8.97
C ALA A 45 16.63 -12.38 -8.44
N ILE A 46 15.72 -11.52 -7.94
CA ILE A 46 16.09 -10.23 -7.33
C ILE A 46 16.43 -10.33 -5.84
N GLY A 47 16.34 -11.51 -5.23
CA GLY A 47 16.70 -11.73 -3.83
C GLY A 47 15.76 -11.09 -2.80
N THR A 48 14.51 -10.78 -3.18
CA THR A 48 13.51 -10.22 -2.26
C THR A 48 12.66 -11.32 -1.60
N LEU A 49 11.71 -10.92 -0.74
CA LEU A 49 10.71 -11.81 -0.16
C LEU A 49 9.97 -12.61 -1.25
N PRO A 50 9.64 -13.90 -1.05
CA PRO A 50 8.92 -14.68 -2.04
C PRO A 50 7.57 -14.04 -2.40
N LYS A 51 7.10 -14.28 -3.64
CA LYS A 51 5.83 -13.76 -4.17
C LYS A 51 4.66 -13.92 -3.19
N GLY A 52 4.55 -15.09 -2.56
CA GLY A 52 3.49 -15.37 -1.59
C GLY A 52 3.53 -14.45 -0.37
N GLY A 53 4.73 -14.10 0.11
CA GLY A 53 4.90 -13.17 1.23
C GLY A 53 4.45 -11.75 0.88
N TRP A 54 4.84 -11.25 -0.30
CA TRP A 54 4.39 -9.93 -0.77
C TRP A 54 2.87 -9.86 -0.96
N ILE A 55 2.27 -10.87 -1.61
CA ILE A 55 0.82 -10.93 -1.80
C ILE A 55 0.10 -10.98 -0.45
N ALA A 56 0.58 -11.79 0.51
CA ALA A 56 -0.03 -11.89 1.82
C ALA A 56 0.01 -10.55 2.57
N ILE A 57 1.16 -9.86 2.59
CA ILE A 57 1.31 -8.56 3.26
C ILE A 57 0.39 -7.53 2.62
N LEU A 58 0.42 -7.39 1.29
CA LEU A 58 -0.38 -6.38 0.58
C LEU A 58 -1.87 -6.66 0.70
N ALA A 59 -2.30 -7.93 0.61
CA ALA A 59 -3.70 -8.30 0.77
C ALA A 59 -4.21 -8.05 2.20
N VAL A 60 -3.42 -8.39 3.22
CA VAL A 60 -3.79 -8.12 4.62
C VAL A 60 -3.88 -6.62 4.88
N CYS A 61 -2.91 -5.84 4.41
CA CYS A 61 -2.94 -4.39 4.54
C CYS A 61 -4.18 -3.79 3.87
N LEU A 62 -4.48 -4.20 2.64
CA LEU A 62 -5.66 -3.74 1.89
C LEU A 62 -6.97 -4.03 2.63
N VAL A 63 -7.10 -5.22 3.20
CA VAL A 63 -8.28 -5.58 3.98
C VAL A 63 -8.36 -4.75 5.27
N LEU A 64 -7.25 -4.56 5.99
CA LEU A 64 -7.23 -3.76 7.22
C LEU A 64 -7.58 -2.29 6.96
N THR A 65 -7.06 -1.72 5.86
CA THR A 65 -7.38 -0.36 5.40
C THR A 65 -8.84 -0.24 4.99
N LEU A 66 -9.37 -1.20 4.23
CA LEU A 66 -10.77 -1.19 3.79
C LEU A 66 -11.77 -1.30 4.95
N LEU A 67 -11.44 -2.11 5.96
CA LEU A 67 -12.26 -2.29 7.16
C LEU A 67 -12.07 -1.16 8.19
N GLY A 68 -11.13 -0.23 7.97
CA GLY A 68 -10.88 0.89 8.89
C GLY A 68 -10.44 0.45 10.29
N VAL A 69 -9.75 -0.70 10.38
CA VAL A 69 -9.33 -1.28 11.66
C VAL A 69 -8.42 -0.29 12.40
N GLY A 70 -8.70 -0.02 13.67
CA GLY A 70 -7.88 0.86 14.51
C GLY A 70 -8.26 2.35 14.50
N GLY A 71 -9.45 2.71 14.02
CA GLY A 71 -10.02 4.06 14.21
C GLY A 71 -9.98 4.96 12.97
N GLY A 72 -9.98 4.36 11.77
CA GLY A 72 -10.05 5.09 10.50
C GLY A 72 -8.73 5.14 9.75
N VAL A 73 -8.62 6.10 8.84
CA VAL A 73 -7.58 6.17 7.78
C VAL A 73 -6.19 6.49 8.33
N LEU A 74 -6.14 7.19 9.47
CA LEU A 74 -4.89 7.51 10.17
C LEU A 74 -4.50 6.42 11.17
N SER A 75 -5.11 5.23 11.09
CA SER A 75 -4.70 4.10 11.92
C SER A 75 -3.29 3.65 11.55
N ILE A 76 -2.59 3.07 12.51
CA ILE A 76 -1.26 2.50 12.29
C ILE A 76 -1.27 1.43 11.19
N PHE A 77 -2.38 0.72 11.01
CA PHE A 77 -2.51 -0.32 10.00
C PHE A 77 -2.55 0.25 8.58
N THR A 78 -3.31 1.32 8.35
CA THR A 78 -3.34 1.99 7.04
C THR A 78 -2.00 2.64 6.72
N LEU A 79 -1.32 3.21 7.72
CA LEU A 79 0.03 3.75 7.52
C LEU A 79 1.04 2.66 7.14
N ILE A 80 0.99 1.50 7.81
CA ILE A 80 1.81 0.34 7.46
C ILE A 80 1.46 -0.16 6.04
N GLY A 81 0.18 -0.18 5.68
CA GLY A 81 -0.29 -0.57 4.36
C GLY A 81 0.24 0.32 3.24
N ILE A 82 0.16 1.64 3.42
CA ILE A 82 0.76 2.62 2.51
C ILE A 82 2.26 2.37 2.41
N ALA A 83 2.97 2.21 3.53
CA ALA A 83 4.41 1.97 3.54
C ALA A 83 4.76 0.68 2.77
N ALA A 84 4.05 -0.43 3.03
CA ALA A 84 4.26 -1.70 2.35
C ALA A 84 3.99 -1.59 0.83
N GLY A 85 2.91 -0.90 0.45
CA GLY A 85 2.58 -0.65 -0.96
C GLY A 85 3.62 0.22 -1.67
N LEU A 86 4.11 1.27 -1.01
CA LEU A 86 5.18 2.12 -1.53
C LEU A 86 6.50 1.37 -1.67
N ILE A 87 6.91 0.60 -0.65
CA ILE A 87 8.11 -0.24 -0.72
C ILE A 87 7.99 -1.19 -1.91
N TYR A 88 6.85 -1.87 -2.08
CA TYR A 88 6.65 -2.76 -3.20
C TYR A 88 6.74 -2.05 -4.56
N LEU A 89 6.08 -0.89 -4.72
CA LEU A 89 6.04 -0.16 -5.99
C LEU A 89 7.36 0.50 -6.37
N LEU A 90 8.14 0.92 -5.38
CA LEU A 90 9.37 1.69 -5.60
C LEU A 90 10.62 0.80 -5.60
N ASP A 91 10.62 -0.26 -4.81
CA ASP A 91 11.76 -1.18 -4.72
C ASP A 91 11.53 -2.42 -5.59
N VAL A 92 10.57 -3.27 -5.20
CA VAL A 92 10.34 -4.59 -5.82
C VAL A 92 9.94 -4.48 -7.30
N ARG A 93 9.00 -3.60 -7.63
CA ARG A 93 8.56 -3.39 -9.01
C ARG A 93 9.69 -2.87 -9.90
N VAL A 94 10.55 -2.00 -9.36
CA VAL A 94 11.70 -1.47 -10.12
C VAL A 94 12.71 -2.59 -10.35
N GLY A 95 13.04 -3.37 -9.32
CA GLY A 95 13.93 -4.53 -9.47
C GLY A 95 13.41 -5.58 -10.46
N LEU A 96 12.10 -5.86 -10.44
CA LEU A 96 11.46 -6.76 -11.41
C LEU A 96 11.52 -6.22 -12.84
N ARG A 97 11.40 -4.90 -13.02
CA ARG A 97 11.54 -4.26 -14.33
C ARG A 97 12.99 -4.33 -14.82
N ASP A 98 13.95 -4.05 -13.96
CA ASP A 98 15.38 -4.06 -14.32
C ASP A 98 15.84 -5.47 -14.72
N LEU A 99 15.31 -6.51 -14.05
CA LEU A 99 15.52 -7.90 -14.44
C LEU A 99 14.97 -8.21 -15.85
N HIS A 100 13.79 -7.71 -16.20
CA HIS A 100 13.22 -7.89 -17.53
C HIS A 100 13.96 -7.11 -18.62
N ASP A 101 14.48 -5.93 -18.30
CA ASP A 101 15.18 -5.06 -19.25
C ASP A 101 16.65 -5.50 -19.49
N GLY A 102 17.14 -6.52 -18.76
CA GLY A 102 18.49 -7.05 -18.90
C GLY A 102 19.59 -6.08 -18.47
N LYS A 103 19.22 -4.95 -17.86
CA LYS A 103 20.15 -3.99 -17.26
C LYS A 103 20.49 -4.51 -15.87
N GLY A 104 21.46 -5.41 -15.81
CA GLY A 104 22.07 -5.81 -14.55
C GLY A 104 22.56 -4.55 -13.83
N PHE A 105 22.06 -4.32 -12.62
CA PHE A 105 22.59 -3.32 -11.71
C PHE A 105 24.00 -3.75 -11.32
N TRP A 106 24.99 -3.24 -12.07
CA TRP A 106 26.41 -3.24 -11.74
C TRP A 106 26.82 -1.79 -11.50
#